data_AF-K9BEX4-F1
#
_entry.id   AF-K9BEX4-F1
#
_cell.length_a   1.000
_cell.length_b   1.000
_cell.length_c   1.000
_cell.angle_alpha   90.00
_cell.angle_beta   90.00
_cell.angle_gamma   90.00
#
_symmetry.space_group_name_H-M   'P 1'
#
loop_
_entity.id
_entity.type
_entity.pdbx_description
1 polymer ?
#
loop_
_entity_poly.entity_id
_entity_poly.type
_entity_poly.pdbx_seq_one_letter_code
_entity_poly.pdbx_strand_id
1 'polypeptide(L)'
;MTLMYLKKILLGAACLLPLHSVFAQLPQDSRRAGGIAVIPLNANTTQVFYEQKPVLITQEGTQRYAVFGIPLSAPLGSLSLTTNTTPIQIEVTPYRYAEQRLNVKNQDYVNPNQDQLDRYAREAKEQNDIYHSFTPSSWHSFPAFIRPTAGKFSNSFGRKRFFNGEERAPHSGLDIPAPVGQKVVAPAEGVVVGTGNYFFNGNTVLIDHGQGLISMFCHLSKINVEKGQHIQQGEVLGLVGKTGRVTGPHLHWGMSLNNARVDPQLFLK
;
A
#
# COMPACT_ATOMS: atom_id res chain seq x y z
N MET A 1 12.62 -58.46 57.23
CA MET A 1 12.96 -58.16 55.82
C MET A 1 11.78 -57.41 55.22
N THR A 2 11.87 -56.08 55.19
CA THR A 2 10.76 -55.15 54.90
C THR A 2 10.67 -54.89 53.40
N LEU A 3 9.52 -55.14 52.77
CA LEU A 3 9.31 -54.91 51.34
C LEU A 3 8.65 -53.53 51.14
N MET A 4 9.40 -52.59 50.54
CA MET A 4 8.92 -51.24 50.19
C MET A 4 8.12 -51.27 48.88
N TYR A 5 6.88 -50.78 48.92
CA TYR A 5 6.05 -50.47 47.74
C TYR A 5 6.43 -49.09 47.18
N LEU A 6 6.92 -49.04 45.94
CA LEU A 6 7.20 -47.79 45.22
C LEU A 6 6.01 -47.44 44.30
N LYS A 7 5.24 -46.41 44.66
CA LYS A 7 4.20 -45.82 43.79
C LYS A 7 4.87 -45.11 42.61
N LYS A 8 4.63 -45.58 41.38
CA LYS A 8 4.97 -44.84 40.15
C LYS A 8 3.95 -43.71 39.97
N ILE A 9 4.42 -42.47 40.07
CA ILE A 9 3.66 -41.27 39.69
C ILE A 9 3.87 -41.09 38.18
N LEU A 10 2.79 -41.23 37.39
CA LEU A 10 2.79 -40.82 35.99
C LEU A 10 2.72 -39.28 35.95
N LEU A 11 3.82 -38.62 35.59
CA LEU A 11 3.80 -37.22 35.16
C LEU A 11 3.26 -37.18 33.72
N GLY A 12 2.03 -36.72 33.54
CA GLY A 12 1.48 -36.39 32.22
C GLY A 12 2.17 -35.13 31.70
N ALA A 13 2.94 -35.27 30.62
CA ALA A 13 3.51 -34.13 29.90
C ALA A 13 2.36 -33.37 29.21
N ALA A 14 1.97 -32.24 29.79
CA ALA A 14 1.07 -31.31 29.12
C ALA A 14 1.83 -30.64 27.96
N CYS A 15 1.56 -31.09 26.74
CA CYS A 15 1.95 -30.39 25.51
C CYS A 15 1.24 -29.04 25.48
N LEU A 16 1.90 -28.00 25.98
CA LEU A 16 1.55 -26.61 25.73
C LEU A 16 1.87 -26.32 24.26
N LEU A 17 0.88 -26.50 23.38
CA LEU A 17 0.95 -25.95 22.03
C LEU A 17 0.99 -24.42 22.16
N PRO A 18 1.97 -23.73 21.54
CA PRO A 18 1.95 -22.28 21.51
C PRO A 18 0.70 -21.85 20.73
N LEU A 19 -0.22 -21.18 21.43
CA LEU A 19 -1.24 -20.34 20.83
C LEU A 19 -0.49 -19.32 19.98
N HIS A 20 -0.40 -19.59 18.68
CA HIS A 20 -0.03 -18.57 17.72
C HIS A 20 -1.20 -17.61 17.74
N SER A 21 -1.08 -16.53 18.52
CA SER A 21 -1.90 -15.36 18.34
C SER A 21 -1.72 -14.98 16.87
N VAL A 22 -2.69 -15.31 16.03
CA VAL A 22 -2.78 -14.77 14.68
C VAL A 22 -2.95 -13.28 14.92
N PHE A 23 -1.82 -12.56 14.93
CA PHE A 23 -1.87 -11.11 14.99
C PHE A 23 -2.73 -10.67 13.83
N ALA A 24 -3.67 -9.78 14.12
CA ALA A 24 -4.50 -9.15 13.11
C ALA A 24 -3.70 -8.84 11.87
N GLN A 25 -4.16 -9.28 10.71
CA GLN A 25 -3.44 -9.08 9.45
C GLN A 25 -3.79 -7.72 8.80
N LEU A 26 -4.76 -7.01 9.40
CA LEU A 26 -5.22 -5.68 8.99
C LEU A 26 -4.10 -4.65 9.04
N PRO A 27 -4.11 -3.63 8.17
CA PRO A 27 -3.15 -2.55 8.24
C PRO A 27 -3.24 -1.80 9.58
N GLN A 28 -2.17 -1.08 9.93
CA GLN A 28 -2.15 -0.22 11.11
C GLN A 28 -3.16 0.93 10.95
N ASP A 29 -4.08 1.06 11.92
CA ASP A 29 -4.97 2.22 12.00
C ASP A 29 -4.15 3.48 12.32
N SER A 30 -4.22 4.45 11.42
CA SER A 30 -3.57 5.75 11.48
C SER A 30 -4.48 6.79 10.83
N ARG A 31 -5.34 7.42 11.63
CA ARG A 31 -6.36 8.37 11.15
C ARG A 31 -5.79 9.77 10.88
N ARG A 32 -4.84 9.85 9.97
CA ARG A 32 -4.25 11.09 9.45
C ARG A 32 -4.49 11.19 7.95
N ALA A 33 -4.36 12.39 7.38
CA ALA A 33 -4.31 12.53 5.92
C ALA A 33 -3.17 11.66 5.34
N GLY A 34 -3.47 10.78 4.37
CA GLY A 34 -2.55 9.78 3.83
C GLY A 34 -2.38 8.52 4.69
N GLY A 35 -3.18 8.36 5.74
CA GLY A 35 -3.23 7.17 6.58
C GLY A 35 -4.39 6.23 6.24
N ILE A 36 -4.70 5.32 7.16
CA ILE A 36 -5.75 4.29 7.01
C ILE A 36 -6.62 4.29 8.26
N ALA A 37 -7.93 4.27 8.10
CA ALA A 37 -8.87 3.98 9.18
C ALA A 37 -9.34 2.53 9.07
N VAL A 38 -9.19 1.77 10.16
CA VAL A 38 -9.68 0.39 10.28
C VAL A 38 -10.90 0.42 11.20
N ILE A 39 -12.08 0.22 10.61
CA ILE A 39 -13.36 0.55 11.25
C ILE A 39 -14.16 -0.74 11.45
N PRO A 40 -14.42 -1.18 12.68
CA PRO A 40 -15.27 -2.33 12.92
C PRO A 40 -16.69 -2.04 12.43
N LEU A 41 -17.28 -2.99 11.70
CA LEU A 41 -18.61 -2.88 11.13
C LEU A 41 -19.63 -3.66 11.94
N ASN A 42 -20.84 -3.11 12.01
CA ASN A 42 -22.00 -3.82 12.54
C ASN A 42 -22.39 -4.98 11.60
N ALA A 43 -23.09 -5.98 12.14
CA ALA A 43 -23.51 -7.18 11.39
C ALA A 43 -24.35 -6.88 10.14
N ASN A 44 -25.07 -5.76 10.10
CA ASN A 44 -25.93 -5.39 8.98
C ASN A 44 -25.27 -4.44 7.97
N THR A 45 -24.06 -3.94 8.25
CA THR A 45 -23.33 -3.05 7.33
C THR A 45 -22.57 -3.89 6.31
N THR A 46 -23.06 -3.94 5.08
CA THR A 46 -22.51 -4.75 3.98
C THR A 46 -21.88 -3.90 2.89
N GLN A 47 -22.11 -2.59 2.88
CA GLN A 47 -21.56 -1.65 1.91
C GLN A 47 -21.11 -0.38 2.62
N VAL A 48 -19.94 0.12 2.23
CA VAL A 48 -19.37 1.37 2.73
C VAL A 48 -18.79 2.13 1.53
N PHE A 49 -19.06 3.43 1.45
CA PHE A 49 -18.61 4.29 0.37
C PHE A 49 -18.03 5.60 0.90
N TYR A 50 -17.08 6.15 0.15
CA TYR A 50 -16.57 7.52 0.31
C TYR A 50 -16.70 8.22 -1.04
N GLU A 51 -17.45 9.32 -1.10
CA GLU A 51 -17.67 10.06 -2.36
C GLU A 51 -18.12 9.13 -3.52
N GLN A 52 -19.07 8.22 -3.24
CA GLN A 52 -19.59 7.20 -4.16
C GLN A 52 -18.61 6.07 -4.52
N LYS A 53 -17.36 6.12 -4.07
CA LYS A 53 -16.38 5.06 -4.29
C LYS A 53 -16.51 3.98 -3.21
N PRO A 54 -16.56 2.70 -3.58
CA PRO A 54 -16.62 1.62 -2.60
C PRO A 54 -15.34 1.58 -1.74
N VAL A 55 -15.53 1.27 -0.46
CA VAL A 55 -14.45 1.07 0.52
C VAL A 55 -14.27 -0.43 0.73
N LEU A 56 -13.01 -0.88 0.86
CA LEU A 56 -12.66 -2.27 1.10
C LEU A 56 -13.33 -2.77 2.39
N ILE A 57 -13.97 -3.95 2.32
CA ILE A 57 -14.51 -4.65 3.48
C ILE A 57 -13.81 -6.01 3.59
N THR A 58 -13.26 -6.28 4.77
CA THR A 58 -12.61 -7.55 5.10
C THR A 58 -13.12 -8.09 6.43
N GLN A 59 -12.67 -9.28 6.79
CA GLN A 59 -13.06 -9.97 8.01
C GLN A 59 -11.83 -10.54 8.71
N GLU A 60 -11.84 -10.44 10.03
CA GLU A 60 -10.88 -11.09 10.92
C GLU A 60 -11.64 -11.82 12.02
N GLY A 61 -11.46 -13.14 12.11
CA GLY A 61 -12.32 -13.98 12.94
C GLY A 61 -13.78 -13.82 12.51
N THR A 62 -14.64 -13.38 13.42
CA THR A 62 -16.06 -13.09 13.16
C THR A 62 -16.35 -11.60 12.92
N GLN A 63 -15.37 -10.73 13.16
CA GLN A 63 -15.55 -9.28 13.07
C GLN A 63 -15.22 -8.80 11.65
N ARG A 64 -16.11 -8.01 11.06
CA ARG A 64 -15.87 -7.34 9.78
C ARG A 64 -15.35 -5.93 9.98
N TYR A 65 -14.54 -5.47 9.03
CA TYR A 65 -13.93 -4.16 9.06
C TYR A 65 -14.05 -3.48 7.70
N ALA A 66 -14.37 -2.19 7.69
CA ALA A 66 -14.05 -1.33 6.57
C ALA A 66 -12.61 -0.84 6.73
N VAL A 67 -11.83 -0.91 5.64
CA VAL A 67 -10.46 -0.41 5.59
C VAL A 67 -10.43 0.77 4.63
N PHE A 68 -10.45 1.97 5.20
CA PHE A 68 -10.58 3.21 4.46
C PHE A 68 -9.24 3.92 4.32
N GLY A 69 -8.79 4.15 3.09
CA GLY A 69 -7.65 5.01 2.80
C GLY A 69 -8.05 6.48 2.85
N ILE A 70 -7.40 7.24 3.74
CA ILE A 70 -7.66 8.67 3.92
C ILE A 70 -6.79 9.45 2.92
N PRO A 71 -7.36 10.23 1.98
CA PRO A 71 -6.57 11.01 1.04
C PRO A 71 -5.58 11.96 1.72
N LEU A 72 -4.41 12.20 1.10
CA LEU A 72 -3.45 13.21 1.59
C LEU A 72 -4.04 14.63 1.61
N SER A 73 -5.06 14.89 0.80
CA SER A 73 -5.81 16.16 0.75
C SER A 73 -6.96 16.24 1.75
N ALA A 74 -7.19 15.22 2.56
CA ALA A 74 -8.29 15.19 3.52
C ALA A 74 -8.18 16.38 4.51
N PRO A 75 -9.27 17.13 4.74
CA PRO A 75 -9.31 18.15 5.77
C PRO A 75 -9.18 17.52 7.16
N LEU A 76 -8.74 18.32 8.14
CA LEU A 76 -8.79 17.95 9.55
C LEU A 76 -10.24 17.92 10.04
N GLY A 77 -10.52 17.05 11.02
CA GLY A 77 -11.85 16.90 11.62
C GLY A 77 -12.64 15.74 11.02
N SER A 78 -13.97 15.86 10.99
CA SER A 78 -14.85 14.74 10.65
C SER A 78 -14.93 14.50 9.15
N LEU A 79 -14.67 13.25 8.73
CA LEU A 79 -15.04 12.72 7.42
C LEU A 79 -16.20 11.73 7.58
N SER A 80 -17.12 11.75 6.63
CA SER A 80 -18.31 10.90 6.63
C SER A 80 -18.20 9.83 5.55
N LEU A 81 -18.38 8.57 5.93
CA LEU A 81 -18.55 7.43 5.03
C LEU A 81 -20.03 7.08 4.96
N THR A 82 -20.58 6.93 3.76
CA THR A 82 -21.95 6.47 3.58
C THR A 82 -22.00 4.94 3.63
N THR A 83 -23.10 4.38 4.15
CA THR A 83 -23.28 2.94 4.24
C THR A 83 -24.70 2.56 3.83
N ASN A 84 -24.97 1.26 3.71
CA ASN A 84 -26.33 0.74 3.53
C ASN A 84 -27.19 0.81 4.81
N THR A 85 -26.62 1.29 5.93
CA THR A 85 -27.31 1.45 7.22
C THR A 85 -27.18 2.89 7.71
N THR A 86 -26.34 3.14 8.70
CA THR A 86 -26.05 4.48 9.25
C THR A 86 -24.68 4.96 8.76
N PRO A 87 -24.53 6.26 8.41
CA PRO A 87 -23.23 6.82 8.09
C PRO A 87 -22.22 6.63 9.22
N ILE A 88 -20.95 6.44 8.85
CA ILE A 88 -19.84 6.30 9.79
C ILE A 88 -19.06 7.62 9.78
N GLN A 89 -18.82 8.20 10.95
CA GLN A 89 -17.91 9.34 11.09
C GLN A 89 -16.51 8.86 11.49
N ILE A 90 -15.50 9.41 10.85
CA ILE A 90 -14.10 9.25 11.24
C ILE A 90 -13.49 10.61 11.52
N GLU A 91 -12.64 10.68 12.53
CA GLU A 91 -11.90 11.90 12.85
C GLU A 91 -10.50 11.83 12.24
N VAL A 92 -10.17 12.80 11.39
CA VAL A 92 -8.84 12.99 10.81
C VAL A 92 -8.01 13.87 11.72
N THR A 93 -6.97 13.28 12.29
CA THR A 93 -6.05 13.91 13.24
C THR A 93 -4.91 14.66 12.54
N PRO A 94 -4.37 15.72 13.16
CA PRO A 94 -3.23 16.43 12.62
C PRO A 94 -1.98 15.55 12.50
N TYR A 95 -1.30 15.65 11.35
CA TYR A 95 0.00 15.02 11.16
C TYR A 95 0.91 15.93 10.33
N ARG A 96 2.15 16.13 10.79
CA ARG A 96 3.12 17.01 10.13
C ARG A 96 4.02 16.20 9.21
N TYR A 97 3.85 16.40 7.91
CA TYR A 97 4.78 15.89 6.91
C TYR A 97 6.00 16.80 6.76
N ALA A 98 7.18 16.20 6.67
CA ALA A 98 8.42 16.92 6.42
C ALA A 98 8.43 17.52 5.00
N GLU A 99 9.22 18.57 4.81
CA GLU A 99 9.50 19.11 3.47
C GLU A 99 10.67 18.37 2.82
N GLN A 100 10.65 18.35 1.48
CA GLN A 100 11.73 17.86 0.65
C GLN A 100 11.99 18.88 -0.46
N ARG A 101 13.20 19.45 -0.46
CA ARG A 101 13.64 20.39 -1.50
C ARG A 101 14.68 19.68 -2.35
N LEU A 102 14.41 19.53 -3.65
CA LEU A 102 15.30 18.85 -4.59
C LEU A 102 15.72 19.80 -5.70
N ASN A 103 16.99 19.70 -6.11
CA ASN A 103 17.48 20.28 -7.34
C ASN A 103 17.43 19.23 -8.45
N VAL A 104 16.47 19.36 -9.36
CA VAL A 104 16.26 18.45 -10.49
C VAL A 104 17.00 19.03 -11.70
N LYS A 105 18.05 18.30 -12.13
CA LYS A 105 18.94 18.75 -13.22
C LYS A 105 18.25 18.73 -14.59
N ASN A 106 17.50 17.66 -14.87
CA ASN A 106 16.79 17.52 -16.15
C ASN A 106 15.55 18.42 -16.15
N GLN A 107 15.56 19.45 -17.01
CA GLN A 107 14.49 20.44 -17.07
C GLN A 107 13.19 19.86 -17.65
N ASP A 108 13.23 18.83 -18.48
CA ASP A 108 12.04 18.15 -19.00
C ASP A 108 11.16 17.57 -17.88
N TYR A 109 11.78 17.28 -16.72
CA TYR A 109 11.11 16.76 -15.54
C TYR A 109 10.61 17.84 -14.57
N VAL A 110 10.96 19.09 -14.82
CA VAL A 110 10.56 20.27 -14.05
C VAL A 110 9.52 21.08 -14.84
N ASN A 111 9.82 21.31 -16.11
CA ASN A 111 9.08 22.12 -17.10
C ASN A 111 8.96 21.32 -18.42
N PRO A 112 8.06 20.32 -18.49
CA PRO A 112 7.88 19.52 -19.69
C PRO A 112 7.30 20.36 -20.85
N ASN A 113 7.66 20.01 -22.09
CA ASN A 113 7.03 20.59 -23.29
C ASN A 113 5.63 20.01 -23.55
N GLN A 114 4.91 20.53 -24.56
CA GLN A 114 3.53 20.12 -24.82
C GLN A 114 3.40 18.61 -25.16
N ASP A 115 4.28 18.06 -25.98
CA ASP A 115 4.24 16.62 -26.32
C ASP A 115 4.45 15.74 -25.08
N GLN A 116 5.33 16.17 -24.18
CA GLN A 116 5.58 15.50 -22.90
C GLN A 116 4.38 15.62 -21.96
N LEU A 117 3.70 16.78 -21.93
CA LEU A 117 2.47 16.97 -21.17
C LEU A 117 1.33 16.09 -21.73
N ASP A 118 1.19 16.00 -23.04
CA ASP A 118 0.17 15.17 -23.70
C ASP A 118 0.42 13.67 -23.44
N ARG A 119 1.69 13.25 -23.49
CA ARG A 119 2.09 11.91 -23.06
C ARG A 119 1.70 11.67 -21.61
N TYR A 120 2.10 12.56 -20.71
CA TYR A 120 1.79 12.46 -19.28
C TYR A 120 0.27 12.40 -19.04
N ALA A 121 -0.53 13.21 -19.74
CA ALA A 121 -1.98 13.22 -19.58
C ALA A 121 -2.61 11.86 -19.91
N ARG A 122 -2.18 11.21 -21.00
CA ARG A 122 -2.64 9.85 -21.36
C ARG A 122 -2.23 8.82 -20.31
N GLU A 123 -0.99 8.85 -19.88
CA GLU A 123 -0.43 7.94 -18.86
C GLU A 123 -1.09 8.14 -17.49
N ALA A 124 -1.38 9.38 -17.11
CA ALA A 124 -2.06 9.72 -15.87
C ALA A 124 -3.52 9.26 -15.90
N LYS A 125 -4.19 9.39 -17.04
CA LYS A 125 -5.54 8.86 -17.24
C LYS A 125 -5.56 7.34 -17.06
N GLU A 126 -4.67 6.61 -17.73
CA GLU A 126 -4.56 5.15 -17.61
C GLU A 126 -4.37 4.72 -16.15
N GLN A 127 -3.40 5.32 -15.44
CA GLN A 127 -3.15 4.99 -14.04
C GLN A 127 -4.35 5.37 -13.15
N ASN A 128 -4.98 6.52 -13.38
CA ASN A 128 -6.15 6.93 -12.61
C ASN A 128 -7.35 6.01 -12.83
N ASP A 129 -7.57 5.51 -14.04
CA ASP A 129 -8.61 4.52 -14.33
C ASP A 129 -8.35 3.21 -13.55
N ILE A 130 -7.09 2.75 -13.51
CA ILE A 130 -6.68 1.60 -12.66
C ILE A 130 -6.99 1.87 -11.19
N TYR A 131 -6.61 3.04 -10.65
CA TYR A 131 -6.84 3.35 -9.24
C TYR A 131 -8.31 3.54 -8.85
N HIS A 132 -9.20 3.78 -9.83
CA HIS A 132 -10.65 3.80 -9.62
C HIS A 132 -11.31 2.42 -9.70
N SER A 133 -10.59 1.39 -10.15
CA SER A 133 -11.14 0.05 -10.24
C SER A 133 -11.45 -0.54 -8.85
N PHE A 134 -12.48 -1.38 -8.81
CA PHE A 134 -12.87 -2.14 -7.63
C PHE A 134 -13.27 -3.54 -8.06
N THR A 135 -12.30 -4.45 -8.00
CA THR A 135 -12.48 -5.86 -8.38
C THR A 135 -12.79 -6.72 -7.14
N PRO A 136 -13.43 -7.89 -7.28
CA PRO A 136 -13.52 -8.85 -6.18
C PRO A 136 -12.12 -9.28 -5.71
N SER A 137 -11.94 -9.50 -4.41
CA SER A 137 -10.72 -10.10 -3.88
C SER A 137 -10.67 -11.62 -4.06
N SER A 138 -9.48 -12.18 -4.29
CA SER A 138 -9.22 -13.62 -4.24
C SER A 138 -9.09 -14.17 -2.82
N TRP A 139 -8.77 -13.28 -1.87
CA TRP A 139 -8.50 -13.63 -0.48
C TRP A 139 -9.76 -13.63 0.38
N HIS A 140 -9.80 -14.55 1.35
CA HIS A 140 -10.86 -14.68 2.36
C HIS A 140 -10.61 -13.81 3.59
N SER A 141 -9.34 -13.52 3.87
CA SER A 141 -8.89 -12.64 4.95
C SER A 141 -7.86 -11.67 4.40
N PHE A 142 -7.70 -10.52 5.04
CA PHE A 142 -6.76 -9.50 4.56
C PHE A 142 -5.34 -10.08 4.41
N PRO A 143 -4.67 -9.92 3.25
CA PRO A 143 -3.38 -10.55 3.02
C PRO A 143 -2.29 -9.87 3.86
N ALA A 144 -1.32 -10.65 4.33
CA ALA A 144 -0.14 -10.08 5.00
C ALA A 144 0.71 -9.46 3.90
N PHE A 145 1.18 -8.23 4.09
CA PHE A 145 2.12 -7.62 3.16
C PHE A 145 3.54 -7.88 3.63
N ILE A 146 4.42 -8.26 2.70
CA ILE A 146 5.86 -8.26 2.91
C ILE A 146 6.49 -7.01 2.30
N ARG A 147 7.68 -6.68 2.75
CA ARG A 147 8.49 -5.63 2.12
C ARG A 147 8.86 -6.04 0.68
N PRO A 148 8.69 -5.14 -0.32
CA PRO A 148 8.94 -5.48 -1.73
C PRO A 148 10.43 -5.48 -2.13
N THR A 149 11.31 -4.86 -1.34
CA THR A 149 12.75 -4.92 -1.58
C THR A 149 13.54 -4.60 -0.30
N ALA A 150 14.73 -5.17 -0.13
CA ALA A 150 15.59 -4.88 1.02
C ALA A 150 16.09 -3.42 0.99
N GLY A 151 16.29 -2.81 2.15
CA GLY A 151 16.76 -1.42 2.25
C GLY A 151 16.29 -0.75 3.52
N LYS A 152 16.68 0.51 3.75
CA LYS A 152 16.11 1.30 4.85
C LYS A 152 14.86 2.00 4.35
N PHE A 153 13.79 1.96 5.13
CA PHE A 153 12.65 2.82 4.85
C PHE A 153 13.04 4.27 5.09
N SER A 154 12.64 5.11 4.15
CA SER A 154 12.70 6.55 4.32
C SER A 154 11.34 7.05 4.82
N ASN A 155 11.30 8.15 5.58
CA ASN A 155 10.04 8.82 5.89
C ASN A 155 9.57 9.69 4.72
N SER A 156 9.55 9.13 3.50
CA SER A 156 9.30 9.87 2.26
C SER A 156 7.82 10.14 1.98
N PHE A 157 6.93 9.25 2.42
CA PHE A 157 5.50 9.39 2.13
C PHE A 157 4.92 10.70 2.68
N GLY A 158 4.08 11.35 1.88
CA GLY A 158 3.40 12.62 2.18
C GLY A 158 4.31 13.84 2.29
N ARG A 159 5.64 13.71 2.08
CA ARG A 159 6.54 14.86 2.12
C ARG A 159 6.09 15.94 1.13
N LYS A 160 6.06 17.19 1.59
CA LYS A 160 5.81 18.35 0.74
C LYS A 160 7.03 18.56 -0.16
N ARG A 161 6.84 18.54 -1.48
CA ARG A 161 7.93 18.57 -2.44
C ARG A 161 8.08 19.95 -3.04
N PHE A 162 9.32 20.40 -3.13
CA PHE A 162 9.71 21.60 -3.86
C PHE A 162 10.82 21.25 -4.83
N PHE A 163 10.59 21.44 -6.13
CA PHE A 163 11.59 21.20 -7.17
C PHE A 163 12.05 22.55 -7.72
N ASN A 164 13.35 22.81 -7.60
CA ASN A 164 13.97 24.06 -8.06
C ASN A 164 13.30 25.33 -7.49
N GLY A 165 12.79 25.24 -6.26
CA GLY A 165 12.14 26.35 -5.54
C GLY A 165 10.61 26.35 -5.62
N GLU A 166 10.02 25.60 -6.54
CA GLU A 166 8.57 25.61 -6.76
C GLU A 166 7.88 24.40 -6.12
N GLU A 167 6.69 24.63 -5.55
CA GLU A 167 5.88 23.56 -4.96
C GLU A 167 5.43 22.53 -6.01
N ARG A 168 5.37 21.27 -5.60
CA ARG A 168 4.94 20.13 -6.38
C ARG A 168 4.03 19.24 -5.53
N ALA A 169 3.32 18.32 -6.20
CA ALA A 169 2.49 17.34 -5.52
C ALA A 169 3.28 16.61 -4.41
N PRO A 170 2.67 16.39 -3.23
CA PRO A 170 3.28 15.63 -2.15
C PRO A 170 3.72 14.26 -2.62
N HIS A 171 4.73 13.71 -1.96
CA HIS A 171 5.23 12.40 -2.33
C HIS A 171 4.23 11.28 -2.01
N SER A 172 3.76 10.58 -3.04
CA SER A 172 2.66 9.61 -2.92
C SER A 172 3.07 8.18 -2.56
N GLY A 173 4.33 7.96 -2.14
CA GLY A 173 4.84 6.62 -1.86
C GLY A 173 6.02 6.58 -0.89
N LEU A 174 6.52 5.38 -0.68
CA LEU A 174 7.69 5.06 0.12
C LEU A 174 8.90 4.83 -0.79
N ASP A 175 9.93 5.64 -0.64
CA ASP A 175 11.20 5.45 -1.33
C ASP A 175 12.09 4.52 -0.50
N ILE A 176 12.59 3.47 -1.12
CA ILE A 176 13.49 2.48 -0.54
C ILE A 176 14.80 2.54 -1.33
N PRO A 177 15.82 3.24 -0.82
CA PRO A 177 17.14 3.27 -1.46
C PRO A 177 17.72 1.86 -1.59
N ALA A 178 18.09 1.50 -2.81
CA ALA A 178 18.63 0.18 -3.15
C ALA A 178 19.46 0.28 -4.44
N PRO A 179 20.51 -0.54 -4.61
CA PRO A 179 21.31 -0.56 -5.83
C PRO A 179 20.50 -0.99 -7.05
N VAL A 180 20.87 -0.48 -8.23
CA VAL A 180 20.32 -0.94 -9.50
C VAL A 180 20.53 -2.45 -9.64
N GLY A 181 19.49 -3.17 -10.08
CA GLY A 181 19.55 -4.63 -10.24
C GLY A 181 19.09 -5.41 -9.01
N GLN A 182 18.85 -4.75 -7.87
CA GLN A 182 18.26 -5.43 -6.71
C GLN A 182 16.83 -5.89 -7.02
N LYS A 183 16.46 -7.09 -6.58
CA LYS A 183 15.12 -7.64 -6.83
C LYS A 183 14.02 -6.81 -6.19
N VAL A 184 12.92 -6.65 -6.91
CA VAL A 184 11.64 -6.14 -6.42
C VAL A 184 10.63 -7.28 -6.48
N VAL A 185 10.00 -7.59 -5.35
CA VAL A 185 9.03 -8.67 -5.23
C VAL A 185 7.64 -8.16 -4.90
N ALA A 186 6.63 -8.95 -5.24
CA ALA A 186 5.24 -8.65 -4.91
C ALA A 186 5.03 -8.71 -3.39
N PRO A 187 4.48 -7.66 -2.77
CA PRO A 187 4.29 -7.63 -1.33
C PRO A 187 3.09 -8.49 -0.90
N ALA A 188 2.15 -8.77 -1.80
CA ALA A 188 1.01 -9.67 -1.62
C ALA A 188 0.60 -10.23 -2.99
N GLU A 189 -0.26 -11.26 -3.00
CA GLU A 189 -0.84 -11.80 -4.23
C GLU A 189 -1.74 -10.78 -4.94
N GLY A 190 -1.91 -10.93 -6.25
CA GLY A 190 -2.80 -10.06 -7.04
C GLY A 190 -2.66 -10.29 -8.54
N VAL A 191 -3.13 -9.31 -9.32
CA VAL A 191 -3.04 -9.31 -10.79
C VAL A 191 -2.32 -8.05 -11.26
N VAL A 192 -1.37 -8.19 -12.18
CA VAL A 192 -0.73 -7.04 -12.83
C VAL A 192 -1.76 -6.34 -13.72
N VAL A 193 -2.20 -5.14 -13.33
CA VAL A 193 -3.24 -4.38 -14.05
C VAL A 193 -2.69 -3.27 -14.92
N GLY A 194 -1.43 -2.89 -14.71
CA GLY A 194 -0.73 -1.91 -15.54
C GLY A 194 0.78 -2.13 -15.48
N THR A 195 1.44 -1.99 -16.63
CA THR A 195 2.90 -1.95 -16.68
C THR A 195 3.36 -1.22 -17.95
N GLY A 196 4.49 -0.53 -17.87
CA GLY A 196 5.02 0.21 -19.00
C GLY A 196 6.12 1.19 -18.61
N ASN A 197 6.60 1.95 -19.59
CA ASN A 197 7.53 3.06 -19.38
C ASN A 197 6.77 4.39 -19.40
N TYR A 198 6.50 4.93 -18.23
CA TYR A 198 5.83 6.23 -18.07
C TYR A 198 6.85 7.37 -17.99
N PHE A 199 6.44 8.58 -18.39
CA PHE A 199 7.33 9.74 -18.48
C PHE A 199 7.99 10.07 -17.14
N PHE A 200 7.20 10.26 -16.07
CA PHE A 200 7.74 10.56 -14.73
C PHE A 200 8.10 9.30 -13.93
N ASN A 201 7.28 8.26 -14.02
CA ASN A 201 7.43 7.07 -13.17
C ASN A 201 8.46 6.07 -13.72
N GLY A 202 8.89 6.23 -14.97
CA GLY A 202 9.79 5.31 -15.64
C GLY A 202 9.13 3.95 -15.84
N ASN A 203 9.93 2.88 -15.77
CA ASN A 203 9.39 1.52 -15.80
C ASN A 203 8.60 1.26 -14.52
N THR A 204 7.33 0.90 -14.69
CA THR A 204 6.37 0.76 -13.61
C THR A 204 5.58 -0.53 -13.72
N VAL A 205 5.21 -1.08 -12.56
CA VAL A 205 4.26 -2.18 -12.41
C VAL A 205 3.17 -1.75 -11.41
N LEU A 206 1.91 -1.97 -11.75
CA LEU A 206 0.76 -1.81 -10.85
C LEU A 206 0.09 -3.18 -10.64
N ILE A 207 -0.16 -3.52 -9.38
CA ILE A 207 -0.82 -4.78 -8.99
C ILE A 207 -2.13 -4.44 -8.29
N ASP A 208 -3.22 -5.01 -8.77
CA ASP A 208 -4.51 -5.03 -8.09
C ASP A 208 -4.58 -6.23 -7.15
N HIS A 209 -4.76 -5.95 -5.87
CA HIS A 209 -4.91 -6.96 -4.82
C HIS A 209 -6.39 -7.26 -4.52
N GLY A 210 -7.32 -6.62 -5.23
CA GLY A 210 -8.77 -6.72 -4.99
C GLY A 210 -9.31 -5.60 -4.13
N GLN A 211 -10.61 -5.35 -4.28
CA GLN A 211 -11.39 -4.36 -3.52
C GLN A 211 -10.78 -2.95 -3.52
N GLY A 212 -10.17 -2.54 -4.64
CA GLY A 212 -9.57 -1.21 -4.79
C GLY A 212 -8.26 -1.00 -4.02
N LEU A 213 -7.63 -2.08 -3.55
CA LEU A 213 -6.29 -2.09 -2.96
C LEU A 213 -5.25 -2.33 -4.06
N ILE A 214 -4.46 -1.31 -4.37
CA ILE A 214 -3.51 -1.35 -5.49
C ILE A 214 -2.11 -0.97 -5.00
N SER A 215 -1.10 -1.74 -5.39
CA SER A 215 0.30 -1.37 -5.21
C SER A 215 0.93 -0.90 -6.52
N MET A 216 1.94 -0.04 -6.41
CA MET A 216 2.68 0.54 -7.52
C MET A 216 4.18 0.43 -7.24
N PHE A 217 4.95 0.04 -8.25
CA PHE A 217 6.41 -0.08 -8.19
C PHE A 217 7.01 0.69 -9.36
N CYS A 218 7.80 1.72 -9.09
CA CYS A 218 8.32 2.61 -10.14
C CYS A 218 9.84 2.64 -10.21
N HIS A 219 10.32 3.32 -11.24
CA HIS A 219 11.74 3.59 -11.50
C HIS A 219 12.57 2.33 -11.76
N LEU A 220 11.93 1.23 -12.17
CA LEU A 220 12.57 -0.07 -12.35
C LEU A 220 13.61 -0.03 -13.48
N SER A 221 14.69 -0.79 -13.36
CA SER A 221 15.64 -0.97 -14.47
C SER A 221 15.14 -2.02 -15.46
N LYS A 222 14.37 -2.99 -14.96
CA LYS A 222 13.78 -4.08 -15.73
C LYS A 222 12.43 -4.45 -15.13
N ILE A 223 11.46 -4.73 -15.99
CA ILE A 223 10.17 -5.34 -15.66
C ILE A 223 10.26 -6.82 -16.04
N ASN A 224 9.77 -7.69 -15.15
CA ASN A 224 9.80 -9.14 -15.31
C ASN A 224 8.41 -9.77 -15.44
N VAL A 225 7.36 -8.95 -15.46
CA VAL A 225 5.96 -9.36 -15.47
C VAL A 225 5.18 -8.63 -16.56
N GLU A 226 4.02 -9.16 -16.93
CA GLU A 226 3.16 -8.58 -17.97
C GLU A 226 1.73 -8.32 -17.46
N LYS A 227 1.02 -7.41 -18.13
CA LYS A 227 -0.37 -7.09 -17.79
C LYS A 227 -1.25 -8.33 -17.93
N GLY A 228 -2.08 -8.60 -16.92
CA GLY A 228 -2.94 -9.78 -16.81
C GLY A 228 -2.30 -10.94 -16.05
N GLN A 229 -1.00 -10.89 -15.76
CA GLN A 229 -0.32 -11.94 -15.00
C GLN A 229 -0.83 -11.99 -13.55
N HIS A 230 -1.18 -13.19 -13.10
CA HIS A 230 -1.41 -13.48 -11.69
C HIS A 230 -0.08 -13.60 -10.97
N ILE A 231 0.03 -12.96 -9.81
CA ILE A 231 1.27 -12.83 -9.05
C ILE A 231 1.04 -13.39 -7.65
N GLN A 232 2.00 -14.19 -7.18
CA GLN A 232 2.05 -14.65 -5.79
C GLN A 232 2.92 -13.72 -4.93
N GLN A 233 2.67 -13.69 -3.63
CA GLN A 233 3.55 -12.97 -2.69
C GLN A 233 5.00 -13.46 -2.82
N GLY A 234 5.95 -12.52 -2.90
CA GLY A 234 7.37 -12.83 -3.03
C GLY A 234 7.84 -13.10 -4.46
N GLU A 235 6.94 -13.19 -5.44
CA GLU A 235 7.30 -13.34 -6.85
C GLU A 235 8.00 -12.07 -7.36
N VAL A 236 9.00 -12.25 -8.24
CA VAL A 236 9.84 -11.16 -8.74
C VAL A 236 9.11 -10.36 -9.81
N LEU A 237 8.83 -9.09 -9.52
CA LEU A 237 8.18 -8.14 -10.43
C LEU A 237 9.15 -7.49 -11.41
N GLY A 238 10.40 -7.33 -10.97
CA GLY A 238 11.40 -6.56 -11.68
C GLY A 238 12.63 -6.29 -10.85
N LEU A 239 13.44 -5.34 -11.32
CA LEU A 239 14.68 -4.94 -10.68
C LEU A 239 14.68 -3.44 -10.41
N VAL A 240 15.19 -3.05 -9.23
CA VAL A 240 15.41 -1.64 -8.85
C VAL A 240 16.22 -0.95 -9.94
N GLY A 241 15.88 0.31 -10.22
CA GLY A 241 16.55 1.09 -11.25
C GLY A 241 16.61 2.57 -10.93
N LYS A 242 16.63 3.35 -12.00
CA LYS A 242 16.69 4.82 -11.99
C LYS A 242 16.03 5.44 -13.22
N THR A 243 14.98 4.81 -13.75
CA THR A 243 14.26 5.32 -14.93
C THR A 243 13.22 6.37 -14.53
N GLY A 244 12.92 7.32 -15.42
CA GLY A 244 11.98 8.40 -15.13
C GLY A 244 12.61 9.51 -14.28
N ARG A 245 11.78 10.23 -13.53
CA ARG A 245 12.20 11.39 -12.72
C ARG A 245 12.73 10.95 -11.36
N VAL A 246 14.04 10.69 -11.29
CA VAL A 246 14.73 10.30 -10.05
C VAL A 246 16.05 11.06 -9.88
N THR A 247 16.52 11.17 -8.63
CA THR A 247 17.85 11.74 -8.30
C THR A 247 18.91 10.68 -7.99
N GLY A 248 18.51 9.41 -7.86
CA GLY A 248 19.39 8.28 -7.62
C GLY A 248 18.63 6.95 -7.58
N PRO A 249 19.33 5.80 -7.53
CA PRO A 249 18.70 4.48 -7.50
C PRO A 249 17.86 4.25 -6.24
N HIS A 250 16.60 3.89 -6.43
CA HIS A 250 15.67 3.50 -5.37
C HIS A 250 14.47 2.76 -5.97
N LEU A 251 13.76 2.01 -5.13
CA LEU A 251 12.38 1.63 -5.42
C LEU A 251 11.44 2.70 -4.87
N HIS A 252 10.54 3.21 -5.70
CA HIS A 252 9.35 3.90 -5.22
C HIS A 252 8.21 2.88 -5.11
N TRP A 253 7.72 2.65 -3.91
CA TRP A 253 6.58 1.77 -3.62
C TRP A 253 5.38 2.62 -3.21
N GLY A 254 4.31 2.59 -4.02
CA GLY A 254 3.05 3.26 -3.74
C GLY A 254 1.98 2.26 -3.30
N MET A 255 1.07 2.70 -2.44
CA MET A 255 -0.14 1.98 -2.06
C MET A 255 -1.35 2.88 -2.25
N SER A 256 -2.44 2.29 -2.71
CA SER A 256 -3.72 2.96 -2.86
C SER A 256 -4.85 2.11 -2.29
N LEU A 257 -5.78 2.76 -1.60
CA LEU A 257 -7.07 2.22 -1.17
C LEU A 257 -8.15 3.19 -1.63
N ASN A 258 -9.23 2.74 -2.27
CA ASN A 258 -10.35 3.61 -2.69
C ASN A 258 -9.90 4.89 -3.43
N ASN A 259 -8.93 4.75 -4.34
CA ASN A 259 -8.22 5.83 -5.04
C ASN A 259 -7.54 6.90 -4.15
N ALA A 260 -7.32 6.63 -2.87
CA ALA A 260 -6.50 7.45 -1.98
C ALA A 260 -5.10 6.85 -1.88
N ARG A 261 -4.06 7.66 -2.09
CA ARG A 261 -2.67 7.25 -1.82
C ARG A 261 -2.44 7.25 -0.31
N VAL A 262 -1.95 6.12 0.20
CA VAL A 262 -1.78 5.87 1.63
C VAL A 262 -0.36 5.42 1.93
N ASP A 263 0.11 5.63 3.16
CA ASP A 263 1.46 5.28 3.59
C ASP A 263 1.67 3.75 3.50
N PRO A 264 2.56 3.25 2.62
CA PRO A 264 2.81 1.82 2.46
C PRO A 264 3.31 1.13 3.73
N GLN A 265 3.95 1.89 4.64
CA GLN A 265 4.45 1.30 5.89
C GLN A 265 3.32 0.80 6.80
N LEU A 266 2.10 1.34 6.67
CA LEU A 266 0.96 0.90 7.47
C LEU A 266 0.50 -0.53 7.14
N PHE A 267 0.95 -1.11 6.02
CA PHE A 267 0.66 -2.50 5.67
C PHE A 267 1.69 -3.49 6.22
N LEU A 268 2.82 -3.00 6.75
CA LEU A 268 3.90 -3.82 7.26
C LEU A 268 3.82 -3.86 8.79
N LYS A 269 3.85 -5.07 9.36
CA LYS A 269 3.90 -5.30 10.81
C LYS A 269 5.26 -5.77 11.25
#